data_AF-A0A0Q4KV96-F1
#
_entry.id   AF-A0A0Q4KV96-F1
#
_cell.length_a   1.000
_cell.length_b   1.000
_cell.length_c   1.000
_cell.angle_alpha   90.00
_cell.angle_beta   90.00
_cell.angle_gamma   90.00
#
_symmetry.space_group_name_H-M   'P 1'
#
loop_
_entity.id
_entity.type
_entity.pdbx_description
1 polymer ?
#
loop_
_entity_poly.entity_id
_entity_poly.type
_entity_poly.pdbx_seq_one_letter_code
_entity_poly.pdbx_strand_id
1 'polypeptide(L)'
;MMDVDVELARLDALSSSDLRQHWRTLVGTSVPKISPKMLRLALAWEIQARAAGGLPRGVAQALDQLGRGQTRTQSATAGMRLVREWAGRVHVVTVEEDAFLAQPRSAPPLHPPSGTMFTVCPTA
;
A
#
# COMPACT_ATOMS: atom_id res chain seq x y z
N MET A 1 -9.06 -11.18 -25.48
CA MET A 1 -8.42 -11.96 -24.41
C MET A 1 -6.95 -12.08 -24.78
N MET A 2 -6.05 -11.47 -24.02
CA MET A 2 -4.62 -11.57 -24.31
C MET A 2 -4.14 -12.95 -23.85
N ASP A 3 -3.55 -13.72 -24.76
CA ASP A 3 -2.93 -15.00 -24.42
C ASP A 3 -1.53 -14.72 -23.86
N VAL A 4 -1.41 -14.82 -22.54
CA VAL A 4 -0.21 -14.45 -21.81
C VAL A 4 0.94 -15.37 -22.18
N ASP A 5 0.71 -16.68 -22.29
CA ASP A 5 1.77 -17.66 -22.56
C ASP A 5 2.39 -17.44 -23.95
N VAL A 6 1.57 -17.12 -24.94
CA VAL A 6 2.06 -16.78 -26.30
C VAL A 6 2.92 -15.53 -26.28
N GLU A 7 2.52 -14.50 -25.53
CA GLU A 7 3.26 -13.23 -25.50
C GLU A 7 4.56 -13.37 -24.70
N LEU A 8 4.56 -14.17 -23.62
CA LEU A 8 5.78 -14.50 -22.88
C LEU A 8 6.78 -15.28 -23.74
N ALA A 9 6.32 -16.26 -24.51
CA ALA A 9 7.18 -17.01 -25.44
C ALA A 9 7.80 -16.11 -26.52
N ARG A 10 7.09 -15.07 -26.97
CA ARG A 10 7.64 -14.08 -27.91
C ARG A 10 8.79 -13.29 -27.30
N LEU A 11 8.75 -12.95 -26.00
CA LEU A 11 9.82 -12.19 -25.35
C LEU A 11 11.17 -12.91 -25.35
N ASP A 12 11.17 -14.24 -25.30
CA ASP A 12 12.41 -15.03 -25.31
C ASP A 12 13.13 -14.97 -26.66
N ALA A 13 12.38 -14.83 -27.75
CA ALA A 13 12.93 -14.69 -29.10
C ALA A 13 13.44 -13.26 -29.42
N LEU A 14 13.07 -12.26 -28.62
CA LEU A 14 13.42 -10.86 -28.89
C LEU A 14 14.88 -10.54 -28.56
N SER A 15 15.48 -9.74 -29.44
CA SER A 15 16.81 -9.17 -29.24
C SER A 15 16.78 -8.04 -28.20
N SER A 16 17.95 -7.66 -27.67
CA SER A 16 18.06 -6.58 -26.69
C SER A 16 17.53 -5.23 -27.21
N SER A 17 17.65 -4.94 -28.51
CA SER A 17 17.07 -3.73 -29.10
C SER A 17 15.55 -3.80 -29.17
N ASP A 18 15.01 -4.96 -29.51
CA ASP A 18 13.57 -5.13 -29.67
C ASP A 18 12.86 -5.10 -28.31
N LEU A 19 13.47 -5.68 -27.26
CA LEU A 19 12.96 -5.56 -25.89
C LEU A 19 12.86 -4.09 -25.45
N ARG A 20 13.84 -3.25 -25.82
CA ARG A 20 13.81 -1.82 -25.52
C ARG A 20 12.75 -1.06 -26.32
N GLN A 21 12.49 -1.47 -27.55
CA GLN A 21 11.39 -0.92 -28.34
C GLN A 21 10.04 -1.34 -27.73
N HIS A 22 9.90 -2.62 -27.40
CA HIS A 22 8.70 -3.19 -26.81
C HIS A 22 8.37 -2.52 -25.47
N TRP A 23 9.38 -2.26 -24.62
CA TRP A 23 9.22 -1.48 -23.39
C TRP A 23 8.65 -0.09 -23.64
N ARG A 24 9.18 0.64 -24.62
CA ARG A 24 8.68 1.98 -24.97
C ARG A 24 7.24 1.93 -25.47
N THR A 25 6.88 0.89 -26.22
CA THR A 25 5.52 0.71 -26.73
C THR A 25 4.53 0.31 -25.64
N LEU A 26 4.89 -0.62 -24.75
CA LEU A 26 4.00 -1.06 -23.66
C LEU A 26 3.95 -0.01 -22.54
N VAL A 27 5.10 0.34 -21.96
CA VAL A 27 5.19 1.12 -20.72
C VAL A 27 5.22 2.63 -20.98
N GLY A 28 5.61 3.06 -22.18
CA GLY A 28 5.64 4.49 -22.55
C GLY A 28 6.71 5.33 -21.85
N THR A 29 7.55 4.71 -21.01
CA THR A 29 8.61 5.38 -20.24
C THR A 29 9.98 5.08 -20.83
N SER A 30 10.99 5.87 -20.47
CA SER A 30 12.38 5.56 -20.80
C SER A 30 12.75 4.16 -20.32
N VAL A 31 13.60 3.47 -21.10
CA VAL A 31 14.05 2.13 -20.75
C VAL A 31 14.96 2.24 -19.53
N PRO A 32 14.69 1.48 -18.44
CA PRO A 32 15.57 1.45 -17.29
C PRO A 32 16.96 0.91 -17.68
N LYS A 33 18.01 1.39 -17.01
CA LYS A 33 19.39 0.94 -17.22
C LYS A 33 19.61 -0.43 -16.56
N ILE A 34 19.03 -1.47 -17.13
CA ILE A 34 19.08 -2.85 -16.62
C ILE A 34 19.56 -3.83 -17.69
N SER A 35 19.96 -5.03 -17.27
CA SER A 35 20.37 -6.09 -18.19
C SER A 35 19.20 -6.54 -19.08
N PRO A 36 19.46 -7.05 -20.30
CA PRO A 36 18.39 -7.56 -21.18
C PRO A 36 17.54 -8.66 -20.54
N LYS A 37 18.17 -9.52 -19.72
CA LYS A 37 17.47 -10.56 -18.96
C LYS A 37 16.48 -9.96 -17.96
N MET A 38 16.87 -8.91 -17.24
CA MET A 38 15.98 -8.22 -16.32
C MET A 38 14.86 -7.47 -17.06
N LEU A 39 15.17 -6.90 -18.23
CA LEU A 39 14.17 -6.23 -19.07
C LEU A 39 13.10 -7.21 -19.58
N ARG A 40 13.47 -8.45 -19.93
CA ARG A 40 12.48 -9.51 -20.26
C ARG A 40 11.53 -9.78 -19.10
N LEU A 41 12.06 -9.94 -17.89
CA LEU A 41 11.24 -10.19 -16.70
C LEU A 41 10.31 -9.01 -16.40
N ALA A 42 10.80 -7.77 -16.56
CA ALA A 42 9.97 -6.58 -16.39
C ALA A 42 8.83 -6.51 -17.42
N LEU A 43 9.12 -6.81 -18.70
CA LEU A 43 8.10 -6.89 -19.74
C LEU A 43 7.09 -8.01 -19.50
N ALA A 44 7.56 -9.19 -19.09
CA ALA A 44 6.71 -10.31 -18.72
C ALA A 44 5.73 -9.93 -17.61
N TRP A 45 6.22 -9.24 -16.58
CA TRP A 45 5.39 -8.72 -15.49
C TRP A 45 4.33 -7.73 -15.98
N GLU A 46 4.69 -6.78 -16.85
CA GLU A 46 3.74 -5.80 -17.42
C GLU A 46 2.61 -6.48 -18.20
N ILE A 47 2.94 -7.49 -19.01
CA ILE A 47 1.96 -8.28 -19.77
C ILE A 47 1.02 -9.04 -18.82
N GLN A 48 1.58 -9.73 -17.83
CA GLN A 48 0.82 -10.47 -16.83
C GLN A 48 -0.09 -9.54 -16.02
N ALA A 49 0.43 -8.39 -15.56
CA ALA A 49 -0.32 -7.41 -14.81
C ALA A 49 -1.52 -6.90 -15.61
N ARG A 50 -1.34 -6.57 -16.89
CA ARG A 50 -2.46 -6.13 -17.75
C ARG A 50 -3.53 -7.20 -17.94
N ALA A 51 -3.12 -8.46 -18.13
CA ALA A 51 -4.05 -9.57 -18.27
C ALA A 51 -4.83 -9.85 -16.97
N ALA A 52 -4.17 -9.67 -15.82
CA ALA A 52 -4.76 -9.91 -14.50
C ALA A 52 -5.53 -8.71 -13.90
N GLY A 53 -5.58 -7.56 -14.58
CA GLY A 53 -6.24 -6.34 -14.07
C GLY A 53 -5.38 -5.47 -13.14
N GLY A 54 -4.07 -5.75 -13.08
CA GLY A 54 -3.07 -4.96 -12.37
C GLY A 54 -2.97 -5.26 -10.87
N LEU A 55 -2.24 -4.40 -10.16
CA LEU A 55 -2.12 -4.49 -8.71
C LEU A 55 -3.41 -3.97 -8.04
N PRO A 56 -3.88 -4.61 -6.95
CA PRO A 56 -4.95 -4.04 -6.13
C PRO A 56 -4.57 -2.64 -5.64
N ARG A 57 -5.54 -1.71 -5.62
CA ARG A 57 -5.31 -0.30 -5.26
C ARG A 57 -4.56 -0.13 -3.94
N GLY A 58 -4.92 -0.90 -2.91
CA GLY A 58 -4.27 -0.84 -1.60
C GLY A 58 -2.79 -1.26 -1.64
N VAL A 59 -2.46 -2.25 -2.46
CA VAL A 59 -1.08 -2.72 -2.65
C VAL A 59 -0.26 -1.68 -3.42
N ALA A 60 -0.80 -1.14 -4.50
CA ALA A 60 -0.14 -0.08 -5.27
C ALA A 60 0.14 1.16 -4.41
N GLN A 61 -0.83 1.58 -3.59
CA GLN A 61 -0.67 2.71 -2.68
C GLN A 61 0.39 2.45 -1.59
N ALA A 62 0.42 1.23 -1.05
CA ALA A 62 1.44 0.85 -0.06
C ALA A 62 2.85 0.86 -0.67
N LEU A 63 3.01 0.34 -1.89
CA LEU A 63 4.29 0.35 -2.61
C LEU A 63 4.75 1.78 -2.93
N ASP A 64 3.84 2.65 -3.35
CA ASP A 64 4.13 4.06 -3.64
C ASP A 64 4.56 4.83 -2.38
N GLN A 65 3.92 4.59 -1.23
CA GLN A 65 4.35 5.16 0.06
C GLN A 65 5.74 4.67 0.49
N LEU A 66 5.99 3.36 0.36
CA LEU A 66 7.30 2.76 0.64
C LEU A 66 8.38 3.36 -0.27
N GLY A 67 8.10 3.50 -1.57
CA GLY A 67 9.03 4.09 -2.54
C GLY A 67 9.37 5.56 -2.26
N ARG A 68 8.44 6.32 -1.68
CA ARG A 68 8.67 7.71 -1.23
C ARG A 68 9.39 7.82 0.11
N GLY A 69 9.75 6.69 0.75
CA GLY A 69 10.36 6.70 2.08
C GLY A 69 9.42 7.21 3.17
N GLN A 70 8.10 7.24 2.91
CA GLN A 70 7.14 7.56 3.95
C GLN A 70 7.03 6.36 4.88
N THR A 71 7.57 6.50 6.08
CA THR A 71 7.38 5.51 7.15
C THR A 71 5.88 5.34 7.34
N ARG A 72 5.40 4.12 7.08
CA ARG A 72 4.03 3.71 7.31
C ARG A 72 3.60 4.24 8.68
N THR A 73 2.63 5.16 8.72
CA THR A 73 1.85 5.36 9.93
C THR A 73 1.10 4.05 10.11
N GLN A 74 1.66 3.15 10.92
CA GLN A 74 0.96 1.93 11.27
C GLN A 74 -0.36 2.36 11.88
N SER A 75 -1.46 1.80 11.39
CA SER A 75 -2.74 1.93 12.05
C SER A 75 -2.54 1.50 13.50
N ALA A 76 -2.77 2.43 14.42
CA ALA A 76 -2.55 2.16 15.83
C ALA A 76 -3.41 0.95 16.21
N THR A 77 -2.75 -0.12 16.67
CA THR A 77 -3.42 -1.33 17.10
C THR A 77 -3.78 -1.17 18.58
N ALA A 78 -4.88 -1.78 19.03
CA ALA A 78 -5.24 -1.80 20.43
C ALA A 78 -4.04 -2.23 21.30
N GLY A 79 -3.80 -1.49 22.39
CA GLY A 79 -2.64 -1.65 23.26
C GLY A 79 -1.39 -0.86 22.82
N MET A 80 -1.38 -0.22 21.65
CA MET A 80 -0.25 0.63 21.24
C MET A 80 -0.22 1.92 22.06
N ARG A 81 0.94 2.25 22.61
CA ARG A 81 1.21 3.51 23.32
C ARG A 81 2.03 4.43 22.41
N LEU A 82 1.38 5.47 21.89
CA LEU A 82 2.01 6.50 21.06
C LEU A 82 2.53 7.61 21.97
N VAL A 83 3.84 7.87 21.91
CA VAL A 83 4.49 8.92 22.70
C VAL A 83 4.96 10.01 21.74
N ARG A 84 4.55 11.26 21.98
CA ARG A 84 5.03 12.42 21.25
C ARG A 84 5.44 13.53 22.22
N GLU A 85 6.55 14.18 21.96
CA GLU A 85 6.91 15.41 22.68
C GLU A 85 6.40 16.62 21.89
N TRP A 86 5.71 17.53 22.57
CA TRP A 86 5.27 18.79 22.00
C TRP A 86 5.38 19.91 23.03
N ALA A 87 6.01 21.02 22.63
CA ALA A 87 6.29 22.18 23.49
C ALA A 87 6.94 21.82 24.84
N GLY A 88 7.89 20.87 24.84
CA GLY A 88 8.59 20.40 26.04
C GLY A 88 7.74 19.50 26.96
N ARG A 89 6.57 19.04 26.51
CA ARG A 89 5.70 18.11 27.25
C ARG A 89 5.53 16.79 26.50
N VAL A 90 5.78 15.70 27.20
CA VAL A 90 5.58 14.34 26.70
C VAL A 90 4.08 14.00 26.78
N HIS A 91 3.48 13.78 25.62
CA HIS A 91 2.11 13.33 25.48
C HIS A 91 2.12 11.84 25.18
N VAL A 92 1.37 11.09 25.99
CA VAL A 92 1.20 9.66 25.84
C VAL A 92 -0.25 9.40 25.46
N VAL A 93 -0.45 8.76 24.31
CA VAL A 93 -1.77 8.31 23.84
C VAL A 93 -1.77 6.79 23.85
N THR A 94 -2.67 6.20 24.63
CA THR A 94 -2.92 4.75 24.60
C THR A 94 -4.08 4.49 23.67
N VAL A 95 -3.92 3.55 22.74
CA VAL A 95 -4.99 3.13 21.84
C VAL A 95 -5.76 2.00 22.49
N GLU A 96 -7.00 2.25 22.90
CA GLU A 96 -7.90 1.26 23.50
C GLU A 96 -8.66 0.47 22.41
N GLU A 97 -9.04 -0.77 22.72
CA GLU A 97 -9.86 -1.62 21.87
C GLU A 97 -11.33 -1.25 22.11
N ASP A 98 -12.05 -0.76 21.10
CA ASP A 98 -13.51 -0.57 21.19
C ASP A 98 -14.21 -1.95 21.23
N ALA A 99 -14.19 -2.62 22.38
CA ALA A 99 -15.04 -3.77 22.66
C ALA A 99 -16.42 -3.27 23.12
N PHE A 100 -17.27 -2.89 22.16
CA PHE A 100 -18.66 -2.54 22.45
C PHE A 100 -19.47 -3.81 22.78
N LEU A 101 -19.35 -4.32 24.01
CA LEU A 101 -20.28 -5.31 24.55
C LEU A 101 -21.55 -4.57 24.99
N ALA A 102 -22.52 -4.48 24.08
CA ALA A 102 -23.85 -3.97 24.37
C ALA A 102 -24.53 -4.83 25.46
N GLN A 103 -24.70 -4.27 26.67
CA GLN A 103 -25.63 -4.83 27.66
C GLN A 103 -27.03 -4.22 27.43
N PRO A 104 -28.13 -5.00 27.52
CA PRO A 104 -29.47 -4.47 27.32
C PRO A 104 -30.04 -3.97 28.65
N ARG A 105 -30.09 -2.64 28.86
CA ARG A 105 -31.17 -2.05 29.66
C ARG A 105 -31.30 -0.53 29.48
N SER A 106 -32.35 -0.16 28.74
CA SER A 106 -33.08 1.12 28.73
C SER A 106 -32.26 2.43 28.76
N ALA A 107 -32.15 3.09 27.60
CA ALA A 107 -31.76 4.49 27.47
C ALA A 107 -32.90 5.32 26.81
N PRO A 108 -33.16 6.57 27.23
CA PRO A 108 -33.84 7.57 26.40
C PRO A 108 -32.87 8.17 25.35
N PRO A 109 -33.33 8.92 24.32
CA PRO A 109 -32.68 8.92 23.02
C PRO A 109 -31.44 9.82 22.87
N LEU A 110 -30.37 9.18 22.39
CA LEU A 110 -29.51 9.49 21.23
C LEU A 110 -28.97 10.93 21.02
N HIS A 111 -27.64 11.05 21.15
CA HIS A 111 -26.78 11.70 20.16
C HIS A 111 -25.78 10.64 19.62
N PRO A 112 -25.36 10.71 18.34
CA PRO A 112 -24.57 9.63 17.72
C PRO A 112 -23.07 9.70 18.12
N PRO A 113 -22.38 8.56 18.34
CA PRO A 113 -20.94 8.52 18.53
C PRO A 113 -20.22 8.30 17.19
N SER A 114 -19.24 9.14 16.89
CA SER A 114 -18.22 8.87 15.87
C SER A 114 -16.91 9.44 16.36
N GLY A 115 -16.03 8.57 16.83
CA GLY A 115 -14.68 8.94 17.19
C GLY A 115 -14.10 7.95 18.18
N THR A 116 -13.09 7.21 17.73
CA THR A 116 -12.10 6.55 18.60
C THR A 116 -11.75 7.48 19.75
N MET A 117 -12.00 7.03 20.98
CA MET A 117 -11.78 7.85 22.16
C MET A 117 -10.28 7.82 22.49
N PHE A 118 -9.59 8.94 22.27
CA PHE A 118 -8.20 9.11 22.68
C PHE A 118 -8.17 9.70 24.08
N THR A 119 -7.87 8.88 25.08
CA THR A 119 -7.60 9.37 26.44
C THR A 119 -6.19 9.95 26.50
N VAL A 120 -6.09 11.27 26.61
CA VAL A 120 -4.81 11.96 26.86
C VAL A 120 -4.65 12.12 28.36
N CYS A 121 -3.79 11.31 28.98
CA CYS A 121 -3.36 11.54 30.36
C CYS A 121 -2.16 12.50 30.36
N PRO A 122 -2.26 13.71 30.94
CA PRO A 122 -1.08 14.49 31.24
C PRO A 122 -0.30 13.81 32.36
N THR A 123 0.96 13.45 32.11
CA THR A 123 1.88 13.07 33.18
C THR A 123 2.28 14.35 33.93
N ALA A 124 2.05 14.38 35.24
CA ALA A 124 2.53 15.43 36.13
C ALA A 124 4.06 15.44 36.22
#